data_AF-A0A397L1K9-F1
#
_entry.id   AF-A0A397L1K9-F1
#
_cell.length_a   1.000
_cell.length_b   1.000
_cell.length_c   1.000
_cell.angle_alpha   90.00
_cell.angle_beta   90.00
_cell.angle_gamma   90.00
#
_symmetry.space_group_name_H-M   'P 1'
#
loop_
_entity.id
_entity.type
_entity.pdbx_description
1 polymer ?
#
loop_
_entity_poly.entity_id
_entity_poly.type
_entity_poly.pdbx_seq_one_letter_code
_entity_poly.pdbx_strand_id
1 'polypeptide(L)'
;MSRGSEKPDESPKWMSFRTLLVSSMLLRVFLIIYGEWQDSHMEVRYTDIDYTVFSDAASLMASGESPYKRTTYRYSPLLALLLVPNTIIHRSWGKFLFSASDLLVGLFIREILKLRKVPEKVCTVSVMVWLLNPFTFTIGTRGNCEPIVCAMILWIIISLMKGNLSQAAFWYGLVVHFRVYPIIYALPIILVLDSKLFRSGHKPPLEDWNTHTSSTDKKTLRLKSLFSRERIMFGLISGGVFLACNAVSFYFYGHEFLHEALLYHLTRTDP
;
A
#
# COMPACT_ATOMS: atom_id res chain seq x y z
N MET A 1 63.94 -3.73 -6.90
CA MET A 1 62.80 -2.78 -6.91
C MET A 1 61.54 -3.57 -7.23
N SER A 2 60.73 -3.85 -6.19
CA SER A 2 59.55 -4.70 -6.26
C SER A 2 58.39 -3.96 -6.93
N ARG A 3 57.84 -4.53 -8.01
CA ARG A 3 56.54 -4.13 -8.58
C ARG A 3 55.46 -4.62 -7.62
N GLY A 4 54.85 -3.68 -6.89
CA GLY A 4 53.63 -3.94 -6.12
C GLY A 4 52.51 -4.34 -7.09
N SER A 5 52.05 -5.57 -6.97
CA SER A 5 50.83 -6.05 -7.62
C SER A 5 49.63 -5.35 -6.98
N GLU A 6 48.94 -4.49 -7.73
CA GLU A 6 47.59 -4.04 -7.39
C GLU A 6 46.69 -5.27 -7.28
N LYS A 7 46.17 -5.53 -6.08
CA LYS A 7 45.10 -6.51 -5.88
C LYS A 7 43.84 -5.96 -6.56
N PRO A 8 43.10 -6.76 -7.34
CA PRO A 8 41.80 -6.33 -7.83
C PRO A 8 40.88 -6.11 -6.62
N ASP A 9 40.20 -4.97 -6.61
CA ASP A 9 39.17 -4.63 -5.63
C ASP A 9 38.03 -5.67 -5.74
N GLU A 10 38.10 -6.72 -4.92
CA GLU A 10 37.01 -7.68 -4.72
C GLU A 10 35.89 -7.00 -3.94
N SER A 11 35.24 -6.05 -4.59
CA SER A 11 33.97 -5.53 -4.14
C SER A 11 33.01 -6.73 -3.96
N PRO A 12 32.36 -6.87 -2.78
CA PRO A 12 31.51 -8.02 -2.51
C PRO A 12 30.44 -8.14 -3.59
N LYS A 13 30.24 -9.34 -4.15
CA LYS A 13 29.19 -9.61 -5.13
C LYS A 13 27.83 -9.36 -4.48
N TRP A 14 27.32 -8.14 -4.65
CA TRP A 14 26.00 -7.76 -4.16
C TRP A 14 24.94 -8.62 -4.82
N MET A 15 23.97 -9.08 -4.03
CA MET A 15 22.82 -9.81 -4.55
C MET A 15 22.11 -8.96 -5.60
N SER A 16 21.94 -9.51 -6.81
CA SER A 16 21.19 -8.85 -7.88
C SER A 16 19.74 -8.61 -7.43
N PHE A 17 19.16 -7.49 -7.86
CA PHE A 17 17.77 -7.16 -7.57
C PHE A 17 16.79 -8.27 -7.98
N ARG A 18 17.05 -8.93 -9.11
CA ARG A 18 16.23 -10.06 -9.57
C ARG A 18 16.32 -11.25 -8.61
N THR A 19 17.52 -11.56 -8.12
CA THR A 19 17.75 -12.63 -7.13
C THR A 19 17.06 -12.29 -5.81
N LEU A 20 17.13 -11.04 -5.36
CA LEU A 20 16.43 -10.57 -4.17
C LEU A 20 14.91 -10.81 -4.32
N LEU A 21 14.28 -10.32 -5.39
CA LEU A 21 12.84 -10.51 -5.60
C LEU A 21 12.42 -11.98 -5.62
N VAL A 22 13.17 -12.83 -6.34
CA VAL A 22 12.87 -14.27 -6.42
C VAL A 22 13.02 -14.92 -5.05
N SER A 23 14.09 -14.63 -4.31
CA SER A 23 14.28 -15.14 -2.95
C SER A 23 13.16 -14.69 -1.99
N SER A 24 12.73 -13.43 -2.08
CA SER A 24 11.65 -12.86 -1.29
C SER A 24 10.28 -13.47 -1.64
N MET A 25 10.05 -13.79 -2.91
CA MET A 25 8.85 -14.52 -3.35
C MET A 25 8.86 -15.95 -2.79
N LEU A 26 9.96 -16.69 -2.96
CA LEU A 26 10.09 -18.05 -2.45
C LEU A 26 9.94 -18.10 -0.93
N LEU A 27 10.51 -17.14 -0.20
CA LEU A 27 10.34 -17.01 1.24
C LEU A 27 8.87 -16.84 1.64
N ARG A 28 8.11 -15.99 0.95
CA ARG A 28 6.67 -15.78 1.23
C ARG A 28 5.86 -17.03 0.94
N VAL A 29 6.12 -17.72 -0.17
CA VAL A 29 5.47 -19.00 -0.51
C VAL A 29 5.76 -20.04 0.58
N PHE A 30 7.03 -20.18 0.98
CA PHE A 30 7.42 -21.08 2.06
C PHE A 30 6.69 -20.75 3.38
N LEU A 31 6.63 -19.47 3.77
CA LEU A 31 5.96 -19.06 5.00
C LEU A 31 4.44 -19.26 4.97
N ILE A 32 3.79 -19.12 3.81
CA ILE A 32 2.35 -19.43 3.67
C ILE A 32 2.11 -20.93 3.89
N ILE A 33 2.91 -21.79 3.24
CA ILE A 33 2.82 -23.25 3.39
C ILE A 33 3.12 -23.66 4.84
N TYR A 34 4.19 -23.12 5.42
CA TYR A 34 4.54 -23.34 6.82
C TYR A 34 3.43 -22.86 7.76
N GLY A 35 2.80 -21.72 7.45
CA GLY A 35 1.68 -21.19 8.22
C GLY A 35 0.47 -22.13 8.26
N GLU A 36 0.14 -22.78 7.13
CA GLU A 36 -0.92 -23.81 7.10
C GLU A 36 -0.56 -25.05 7.93
N TRP A 37 0.71 -25.48 7.85
CA TRP A 37 1.20 -26.57 8.69
C TRP A 37 1.15 -26.19 10.18
N GLN A 38 1.64 -25.01 10.56
CA GLN A 38 1.59 -24.52 11.93
C GLN A 38 0.16 -24.44 12.45
N ASP A 39 -0.76 -23.89 11.65
CA ASP A 39 -2.17 -23.79 12.03
C ASP A 39 -2.80 -25.17 12.27
N SER A 40 -2.36 -26.22 11.58
CA SER A 40 -2.92 -27.58 11.77
C SER A 40 -2.28 -28.37 12.92
N HIS A 41 -1.06 -28.02 13.35
CA HIS A 41 -0.29 -28.80 14.31
C HIS A 41 -0.03 -28.10 15.65
N MET A 42 -0.19 -26.78 15.73
CA MET A 42 0.12 -25.99 16.92
C MET A 42 -1.11 -25.25 17.44
N GLU A 43 -1.15 -25.05 18.76
CA GLU A 43 -2.21 -24.27 19.41
C GLU A 43 -2.16 -22.80 18.98
N VAL A 44 -0.95 -22.22 18.94
CA VAL A 44 -0.73 -20.84 18.49
C VAL A 44 -0.76 -20.77 16.97
N ARG A 45 -1.81 -20.14 16.46
CA ARG A 45 -2.02 -19.95 15.02
C ARG A 45 -1.03 -18.96 14.41
N TYR A 46 -0.53 -19.31 13.24
CA TYR A 46 0.20 -18.41 12.37
C TYR A 46 -0.75 -17.42 11.70
N THR A 47 -1.88 -17.89 11.19
CA THR A 47 -2.85 -17.02 10.48
C THR A 47 -3.36 -15.90 11.39
N ASP A 48 -3.43 -14.69 10.83
CA ASP A 48 -4.05 -13.53 11.49
C ASP A 48 -5.54 -13.78 11.69
N ILE A 49 -6.07 -13.39 12.85
CA ILE A 49 -7.49 -13.56 13.17
C ILE A 49 -8.36 -12.79 12.16
N ASP A 50 -7.90 -11.63 11.70
CA ASP A 50 -8.59 -10.82 10.71
C ASP A 50 -8.76 -11.58 9.38
N TYR A 51 -7.79 -12.43 9.00
CA TYR A 51 -7.89 -13.22 7.77
C TYR A 51 -9.09 -14.19 7.78
N THR A 52 -9.43 -14.72 8.95
CA THR A 52 -10.61 -15.58 9.10
C THR A 52 -11.89 -14.77 8.94
N VAL A 53 -11.96 -13.58 9.55
CA VAL A 53 -13.09 -12.65 9.41
C VAL A 53 -13.29 -12.24 7.96
N PHE A 54 -12.20 -11.97 7.23
CA PHE A 54 -12.26 -11.66 5.80
C PHE A 54 -12.76 -12.83 4.96
N SER A 55 -12.26 -14.04 5.24
CA SER A 55 -12.61 -15.24 4.49
C SER A 55 -14.07 -15.64 4.70
N ASP A 56 -14.58 -15.50 5.92
CA ASP A 56 -15.99 -15.75 6.25
C ASP A 56 -16.90 -14.74 5.52
N ALA A 57 -16.55 -13.45 5.53
CA ALA A 57 -17.27 -12.41 4.81
C ALA A 57 -17.25 -12.63 3.28
N ALA A 58 -16.11 -13.07 2.74
CA ALA A 58 -15.98 -13.45 1.34
C ALA A 58 -16.85 -14.68 0.99
N SER A 59 -16.96 -15.65 1.90
CA SER A 59 -17.85 -16.80 1.74
C SER A 59 -19.32 -16.39 1.69
N LEU A 60 -19.74 -15.47 2.55
CA LEU A 60 -21.09 -14.92 2.53
C LEU A 60 -21.38 -14.21 1.20
N MET A 61 -20.44 -13.40 0.71
CA MET A 61 -20.59 -12.77 -0.61
C MET A 61 -20.68 -13.79 -1.75
N ALA A 62 -19.90 -14.87 -1.68
CA ALA A 62 -19.95 -15.95 -2.67
C ALA A 62 -21.31 -16.67 -2.69
N SER A 63 -21.99 -16.76 -1.54
CA SER A 63 -23.36 -17.29 -1.43
C SER A 63 -24.46 -16.26 -1.70
N GLY A 64 -24.11 -15.06 -2.16
CA GLY A 64 -25.07 -13.98 -2.44
C GLY A 64 -25.59 -13.25 -1.20
N GLU A 65 -24.96 -13.44 -0.04
CA GLU A 65 -25.31 -12.78 1.21
C GLU A 65 -24.45 -11.54 1.48
N SER A 66 -24.91 -10.70 2.41
CA SER A 66 -24.15 -9.53 2.88
C SER A 66 -22.88 -9.98 3.64
N PRO A 67 -21.69 -9.42 3.34
CA PRO A 67 -20.47 -9.70 4.10
C PRO A 67 -20.60 -9.27 5.57
N TYR A 68 -21.50 -8.32 5.87
CA TYR A 68 -21.73 -7.81 7.21
C TYR A 68 -22.54 -8.74 8.12
N LYS A 69 -23.10 -9.84 7.59
CA LYS A 69 -23.65 -10.91 8.43
C LYS A 69 -22.55 -11.61 9.23
N ARG A 70 -21.30 -11.57 8.77
CA ARG A 70 -20.16 -11.95 9.61
C ARG A 70 -19.99 -10.89 10.68
N THR A 71 -20.30 -11.25 11.92
CA THR A 71 -20.00 -10.43 13.10
C THR A 71 -18.54 -9.98 13.06
N THR A 72 -18.23 -8.79 13.58
CA THR A 72 -16.87 -8.21 13.60
C THR A 72 -16.23 -7.93 12.23
N TYR A 73 -16.94 -8.13 11.11
CA TYR A 73 -16.48 -7.60 9.82
C TYR A 73 -16.68 -6.07 9.82
N ARG A 74 -15.57 -5.31 9.82
CA ARG A 74 -15.54 -3.84 9.91
C ARG A 74 -14.82 -3.19 8.73
N TYR A 75 -14.82 -3.88 7.59
CA TYR A 75 -14.04 -3.50 6.42
C TYR A 75 -14.94 -3.19 5.23
N SER A 76 -14.38 -2.57 4.19
CA SER A 76 -15.10 -2.31 2.93
C SER A 76 -15.57 -3.63 2.29
N PRO A 77 -16.76 -3.68 1.64
CA PRO A 77 -17.17 -4.88 0.91
C PRO A 77 -16.19 -5.24 -0.21
N LEU A 78 -15.42 -4.27 -0.71
CA LEU A 78 -14.41 -4.48 -1.74
C LEU A 78 -13.33 -5.47 -1.28
N LEU A 79 -12.96 -5.47 0.01
CA LEU A 79 -11.99 -6.43 0.55
C LEU A 79 -12.54 -7.86 0.52
N ALA A 80 -13.77 -8.07 1.01
CA ALA A 80 -14.43 -9.36 0.95
C ALA A 80 -14.60 -9.83 -0.51
N LEU A 81 -14.96 -8.92 -1.42
CA LEU A 81 -15.06 -9.22 -2.85
C LEU A 81 -13.74 -9.73 -3.45
N LEU A 82 -12.62 -9.06 -3.16
CA LEU A 82 -11.28 -9.48 -3.62
C LEU A 82 -10.87 -10.87 -3.10
N LEU A 83 -11.48 -11.29 -1.99
CA LEU A 83 -11.22 -12.55 -1.31
C LEU A 83 -12.27 -13.61 -1.56
N VAL A 84 -13.29 -13.36 -2.39
CA VAL A 84 -14.21 -14.41 -2.86
C VAL A 84 -13.45 -15.64 -3.39
N PRO A 85 -12.30 -15.51 -4.07
CA PRO A 85 -11.53 -16.68 -4.47
C PRO A 85 -10.98 -17.56 -3.34
N ASN A 86 -11.00 -17.09 -2.08
CA ASN A 86 -10.69 -17.92 -0.91
C ASN A 86 -11.62 -19.13 -0.79
N THR A 87 -12.87 -19.02 -1.22
CA THR A 87 -13.84 -20.11 -1.12
C THR A 87 -13.90 -20.98 -2.37
N ILE A 88 -13.74 -20.38 -3.55
CA ILE A 88 -13.86 -21.09 -4.83
C ILE A 88 -12.55 -21.74 -5.30
N ILE A 89 -11.37 -21.17 -4.99
CA ILE A 89 -10.06 -21.69 -5.43
C ILE A 89 -9.33 -22.35 -4.28
N HIS A 90 -8.95 -21.56 -3.26
CA HIS A 90 -8.19 -22.07 -2.12
C HIS A 90 -8.22 -21.07 -0.97
N ARG A 91 -8.32 -21.56 0.28
CA ARG A 91 -8.41 -20.71 1.49
C ARG A 91 -7.26 -19.72 1.64
N SER A 92 -6.09 -20.02 1.10
CA SER A 92 -4.90 -19.16 1.16
C SER A 92 -4.73 -18.19 -0.01
N TRP A 93 -5.69 -18.11 -0.94
CA TRP A 93 -5.66 -17.16 -2.06
C TRP A 93 -5.32 -15.74 -1.61
N GLY A 94 -6.01 -15.23 -0.58
CA GLY A 94 -5.78 -13.91 -0.03
C GLY A 94 -4.37 -13.71 0.51
N LYS A 95 -3.77 -14.72 1.16
CA LYS A 95 -2.37 -14.65 1.62
C LYS A 95 -1.39 -14.48 0.46
N PHE A 96 -1.64 -15.15 -0.67
CA PHE A 96 -0.84 -14.96 -1.89
C PHE A 96 -1.06 -13.57 -2.49
N LEU A 97 -2.31 -13.09 -2.54
CA LEU A 97 -2.63 -11.74 -3.02
C LEU A 97 -1.91 -10.67 -2.18
N PHE A 98 -2.01 -10.73 -0.85
CA PHE A 98 -1.35 -9.79 0.06
C PHE A 98 0.16 -9.88 -0.03
N SER A 99 0.72 -11.08 -0.12
CA SER A 99 2.16 -11.29 -0.30
C SER A 99 2.66 -10.78 -1.65
N ALA A 100 1.85 -10.87 -2.71
CA ALA A 100 2.18 -10.28 -4.01
C ALA A 100 2.16 -8.75 -3.94
N SER A 101 1.21 -8.15 -3.22
CA SER A 101 1.20 -6.71 -2.97
C SER A 101 2.41 -6.25 -2.17
N ASP A 102 2.89 -7.03 -1.21
CA ASP A 102 4.11 -6.73 -0.47
C ASP A 102 5.38 -6.75 -1.38
N LEU A 103 5.43 -7.64 -2.36
CA LEU A 103 6.47 -7.61 -3.41
C LEU A 103 6.35 -6.35 -4.28
N LEU A 104 5.11 -5.94 -4.63
CA LEU A 104 4.86 -4.67 -5.34
C LEU A 104 5.34 -3.46 -4.53
N VAL A 105 5.18 -3.45 -3.21
CA VAL A 105 5.73 -2.41 -2.34
C VAL A 105 7.24 -2.30 -2.52
N GLY A 106 7.97 -3.42 -2.51
CA GLY A 106 9.41 -3.44 -2.80
C GLY A 106 9.77 -2.86 -4.18
N LEU A 107 8.98 -3.18 -5.22
CA LEU A 107 9.14 -2.60 -6.56
C LEU A 107 8.91 -1.09 -6.57
N PHE A 108 7.88 -0.61 -5.87
CA PHE A 108 7.55 0.80 -5.78
C PHE A 108 8.56 1.61 -4.98
N ILE A 109 9.11 1.06 -3.90
CA ILE A 109 10.24 1.66 -3.17
C ILE A 109 11.41 1.89 -4.14
N ARG A 110 11.78 0.87 -4.93
CA ARG A 110 12.84 1.01 -5.94
C ARG A 110 12.54 2.10 -6.95
N GLU A 111 11.31 2.13 -7.49
CA GLU A 111 10.89 3.13 -8.48
C GLU A 111 11.00 4.55 -7.92
N ILE A 112 10.53 4.79 -6.69
CA ILE A 112 10.64 6.10 -6.02
C ILE A 112 12.12 6.51 -5.89
N LEU A 113 12.98 5.60 -5.42
CA LEU A 113 14.41 5.89 -5.27
C LEU A 113 15.09 6.15 -6.62
N LYS A 114 14.72 5.41 -7.67
CA LYS A 114 15.20 5.64 -9.04
C LYS A 114 14.76 6.97 -9.61
N LEU A 115 13.51 7.38 -9.38
CA LEU A 115 13.01 8.71 -9.77
C LEU A 115 13.78 9.84 -9.09
N ARG A 116 14.34 9.61 -7.90
CA ARG A 116 15.23 10.55 -7.19
C ARG A 116 16.72 10.39 -7.50
N LYS A 117 17.07 9.56 -8.50
CA LYS A 117 18.45 9.27 -8.92
C LYS A 117 19.36 8.77 -7.79
N VAL A 118 18.78 8.03 -6.84
CA VAL A 118 19.53 7.41 -5.74
C VAL A 118 20.47 6.32 -6.30
N PRO A 119 21.71 6.18 -5.77
CA PRO A 119 22.64 5.14 -6.20
C PRO A 119 22.06 3.73 -6.09
N GLU A 120 22.37 2.87 -7.06
CA GLU A 120 21.79 1.51 -7.17
C GLU A 120 21.99 0.65 -5.92
N LYS A 121 23.13 0.82 -5.24
CA LYS A 121 23.45 0.12 -3.99
C LYS A 121 22.47 0.48 -2.88
N VAL A 122 22.18 1.76 -2.70
CA VAL A 122 21.23 2.24 -1.68
C VAL A 122 19.82 1.77 -2.03
N CYS A 123 19.42 1.86 -3.31
CA CYS A 123 18.15 1.33 -3.77
C CYS A 123 17.97 -0.15 -3.41
N THR A 124 18.98 -0.98 -3.69
CA THR A 124 18.91 -2.42 -3.44
C THR A 124 18.86 -2.72 -1.94
N VAL A 125 19.65 -2.03 -1.13
CA VAL A 125 19.62 -2.19 0.33
C VAL A 125 18.27 -1.75 0.91
N SER A 126 17.70 -0.63 0.49
CA SER A 126 16.39 -0.17 0.96
C SER A 126 15.29 -1.18 0.65
N VAL A 127 15.30 -1.76 -0.56
CA VAL A 127 14.33 -2.81 -0.92
C VAL A 127 14.58 -4.09 -0.15
N MET A 128 15.84 -4.46 0.09
CA MET A 128 16.18 -5.63 0.91
C MET A 128 15.67 -5.49 2.34
N VAL A 129 15.86 -4.30 2.95
CA VAL A 129 15.35 -3.98 4.28
C VAL A 129 13.83 -4.11 4.32
N TRP A 130 13.11 -3.72 3.28
CA TRP A 130 11.66 -3.95 3.25
C TRP A 130 11.30 -5.43 3.06
N LEU A 131 11.85 -6.09 2.04
CA LEU A 131 11.38 -7.41 1.62
C LEU A 131 11.82 -8.56 2.52
N LEU A 132 12.93 -8.39 3.26
CA LEU A 132 13.49 -9.39 4.16
C LEU A 132 13.28 -9.05 5.65
N ASN A 133 12.52 -8.01 5.96
CA ASN A 133 12.17 -7.69 7.34
C ASN A 133 11.07 -8.66 7.84
N PRO A 134 11.29 -9.37 8.96
CA PRO A 134 10.32 -10.32 9.49
C PRO A 134 8.98 -9.70 9.84
N PHE A 135 8.92 -8.41 10.21
CA PHE A 135 7.66 -7.75 10.46
C PHE A 135 6.85 -7.51 9.18
N THR A 136 7.49 -7.11 8.08
CA THR A 136 6.78 -6.77 6.83
C THR A 136 6.29 -8.02 6.11
N PHE A 137 7.17 -9.01 5.90
CA PHE A 137 6.78 -10.20 5.15
C PHE A 137 5.76 -11.06 5.92
N THR A 138 5.76 -11.03 7.27
CA THR A 138 4.78 -11.79 8.05
C THR A 138 3.38 -11.21 7.98
N ILE A 139 3.21 -9.89 7.87
CA ILE A 139 1.89 -9.25 7.77
C ILE A 139 1.11 -9.85 6.58
N GLY A 140 1.73 -9.89 5.39
CA GLY A 140 1.08 -10.43 4.19
C GLY A 140 0.87 -11.95 4.25
N THR A 141 1.87 -12.72 4.71
CA THR A 141 1.80 -14.18 4.75
C THR A 141 0.84 -14.70 5.82
N ARG A 142 0.64 -13.95 6.92
CA ARG A 142 -0.37 -14.24 7.94
C ARG A 142 -1.80 -13.92 7.47
N GLY A 143 -1.97 -13.16 6.39
CA GLY A 143 -3.28 -12.85 5.81
C GLY A 143 -3.83 -11.46 6.13
N ASN A 144 -2.99 -10.50 6.49
CA ASN A 144 -3.44 -9.12 6.67
C ASN A 144 -3.38 -8.35 5.33
N CYS A 145 -4.39 -7.50 5.07
CA CYS A 145 -4.51 -6.75 3.81
C CYS A 145 -3.64 -5.48 3.73
N GLU A 146 -2.93 -5.13 4.80
CA GLU A 146 -2.10 -3.92 4.87
C GLU A 146 -1.09 -3.73 3.71
N PRO A 147 -0.46 -4.79 3.15
CA PRO A 147 0.43 -4.62 2.00
C PRO A 147 -0.26 -4.08 0.74
N ILE A 148 -1.56 -4.37 0.54
CA ILE A 148 -2.35 -3.75 -0.54
C ILE A 148 -2.44 -2.24 -0.32
N VAL A 149 -2.76 -1.83 0.91
CA VAL A 149 -2.90 -0.42 1.28
C VAL A 149 -1.58 0.32 1.07
N CYS A 150 -0.48 -0.26 1.54
CA CYS A 150 0.88 0.26 1.33
C CYS A 150 1.23 0.37 -0.17
N ALA A 151 0.92 -0.65 -0.98
CA ALA A 151 1.17 -0.61 -2.42
C ALA A 151 0.37 0.52 -3.11
N MET A 152 -0.90 0.70 -2.75
CA MET A 152 -1.74 1.78 -3.27
C MET A 152 -1.19 3.17 -2.89
N ILE A 153 -0.74 3.35 -1.64
CA ILE A 153 -0.15 4.62 -1.17
C ILE A 153 1.14 4.93 -1.94
N LEU A 154 2.05 3.96 -2.08
CA LEU A 154 3.28 4.19 -2.84
C LEU A 154 2.99 4.45 -4.32
N TRP A 155 1.97 3.81 -4.89
CA TRP A 155 1.54 4.09 -6.25
C TRP A 155 0.99 5.51 -6.43
N ILE A 156 0.25 6.03 -5.43
CA ILE A 156 -0.19 7.43 -5.40
C ILE A 156 1.04 8.36 -5.40
N ILE A 157 2.04 8.07 -4.56
CA ILE A 157 3.29 8.85 -4.52
C ILE A 157 4.01 8.83 -5.87
N ILE A 158 4.17 7.65 -6.50
CA ILE A 158 4.77 7.51 -7.83
C ILE A 158 3.99 8.32 -8.88
N SER A 159 2.66 8.25 -8.83
CA SER A 159 1.79 9.00 -9.74
C SER A 159 1.99 10.51 -9.57
N LEU A 160 2.08 11.00 -8.33
CA LEU A 160 2.39 12.40 -8.04
C LEU A 160 3.79 12.78 -8.54
N MET A 161 4.82 11.97 -8.27
CA MET A 161 6.19 12.22 -8.74
C MET A 161 6.30 12.27 -10.27
N LYS A 162 5.47 11.49 -10.98
CA LYS A 162 5.39 11.49 -12.44
C LYS A 162 4.53 12.63 -13.02
N GLY A 163 3.80 13.38 -12.17
CA GLY A 163 2.89 14.46 -12.57
C GLY A 163 1.47 14.00 -12.93
N ASN A 164 1.15 12.71 -12.74
CA ASN A 164 -0.16 12.13 -13.06
C ASN A 164 -1.17 12.38 -11.93
N LEU A 165 -1.61 13.63 -11.79
CA LEU A 165 -2.46 14.04 -10.68
C LEU A 165 -3.82 13.33 -10.65
N SER A 166 -4.46 13.13 -11.81
CA SER A 166 -5.76 12.45 -11.89
C SER A 166 -5.68 10.99 -11.43
N GLN A 167 -4.59 10.30 -11.76
CA GLN A 167 -4.34 8.93 -11.33
C GLN A 167 -4.12 8.88 -9.82
N ALA A 168 -3.28 9.78 -9.28
CA ALA A 168 -3.09 9.90 -7.84
C ALA A 168 -4.41 10.14 -7.09
N ALA A 169 -5.24 11.05 -7.59
CA ALA A 169 -6.54 11.38 -6.99
C ALA A 169 -7.52 10.18 -7.04
N PHE A 170 -7.59 9.48 -8.16
CA PHE A 170 -8.43 8.28 -8.31
C PHE A 170 -8.05 7.21 -7.29
N TRP A 171 -6.76 6.85 -7.24
CA TRP A 171 -6.26 5.82 -6.32
C TRP A 171 -6.39 6.26 -4.86
N TYR A 172 -6.27 7.56 -4.57
CA TYR A 172 -6.48 8.09 -3.22
C TYR A 172 -7.93 7.95 -2.76
N GLY A 173 -8.91 8.30 -3.60
CA GLY A 173 -10.32 8.07 -3.28
C GLY A 173 -10.63 6.59 -3.04
N LEU A 174 -10.05 5.71 -3.87
CA LEU A 174 -10.22 4.27 -3.76
C LEU A 174 -9.58 3.69 -2.49
N VAL A 175 -8.36 4.11 -2.13
CA VAL A 175 -7.68 3.56 -0.93
C VAL A 175 -8.38 3.97 0.36
N VAL A 176 -8.90 5.20 0.45
CA VAL A 176 -9.67 5.68 1.61
C VAL A 176 -11.01 4.93 1.74
N HIS A 177 -11.64 4.57 0.62
CA HIS A 177 -12.81 3.70 0.66
C HIS A 177 -12.44 2.26 1.08
N PHE A 178 -11.33 1.72 0.56
CA PHE A 178 -10.86 0.37 0.90
C PHE A 178 -10.50 0.24 2.38
N ARG A 179 -9.82 1.25 2.94
CA ARG A 179 -9.49 1.38 4.36
C ARG A 179 -9.55 2.86 4.75
N VAL A 180 -10.27 3.20 5.81
CA VAL A 180 -10.51 4.61 6.18
C VAL A 180 -9.23 5.32 6.62
N TYR A 181 -8.33 4.63 7.34
CA TYR A 181 -7.12 5.23 7.94
C TYR A 181 -6.23 6.06 6.99
N PRO A 182 -5.95 5.63 5.74
CA PRO A 182 -5.28 6.44 4.71
C PRO A 182 -5.79 7.89 4.53
N ILE A 183 -6.96 8.26 5.04
CA ILE A 183 -7.46 9.63 5.07
C ILE A 183 -6.46 10.63 5.68
N ILE A 184 -5.59 10.18 6.60
CA ILE A 184 -4.55 11.01 7.21
C ILE A 184 -3.57 11.59 6.18
N TYR A 185 -3.42 10.96 5.01
CA TYR A 185 -2.53 11.42 3.95
C TYR A 185 -3.12 12.57 3.12
N ALA A 186 -4.39 12.95 3.33
CA ALA A 186 -5.01 14.09 2.66
C ALA A 186 -4.18 15.37 2.86
N LEU A 187 -3.82 15.66 4.10
CA LEU A 187 -3.09 16.86 4.47
C LEU A 187 -1.70 16.94 3.78
N PRO A 188 -0.79 15.95 3.94
CA PRO A 188 0.51 16.02 3.29
C PRO A 188 0.41 16.05 1.76
N ILE A 189 -0.55 15.33 1.15
CA ILE A 189 -0.75 15.38 -0.31
C ILE A 189 -1.16 16.79 -0.74
N ILE A 190 -2.15 17.41 -0.09
CA ILE A 190 -2.61 18.77 -0.42
C ILE A 190 -1.48 19.79 -0.25
N LEU A 191 -0.64 19.64 0.78
CA LEU A 191 0.51 20.52 1.02
C LEU A 191 1.57 20.42 -0.08
N VAL A 192 1.80 19.22 -0.62
CA VAL A 192 2.73 18.98 -1.73
C VAL A 192 2.20 19.50 -3.06
N LEU A 193 0.87 19.52 -3.25
CA LEU A 193 0.19 20.04 -4.45
C LEU A 193 0.16 21.57 -4.52
N ASP A 194 1.31 22.24 -4.35
CA ASP A 194 1.46 23.67 -4.57
C ASP A 194 1.51 24.00 -6.08
N SER A 195 0.84 25.07 -6.50
CA SER A 195 0.77 25.51 -7.90
C SER A 195 2.13 25.92 -8.49
N LYS A 196 3.12 26.18 -7.62
CA LYS A 196 4.51 26.41 -8.01
C LYS A 196 5.25 25.12 -8.38
N LEU A 197 4.89 24.00 -7.74
CA LEU A 197 5.50 22.68 -7.92
C LEU A 197 4.81 21.87 -9.02
N PHE A 198 3.48 21.96 -9.10
CA PHE A 198 2.66 21.26 -10.08
C PHE A 198 2.09 22.27 -11.07
N ARG A 199 2.74 22.40 -12.24
CA ARG A 199 2.18 23.10 -13.40
C ARG A 199 1.65 22.08 -14.40
N SER A 200 0.42 22.31 -14.88
CA SER A 200 -0.22 21.45 -15.87
C SER A 200 0.73 21.18 -17.07
N GLY A 201 0.99 19.90 -17.35
CA GLY A 201 1.84 19.45 -18.46
C GLY A 201 3.35 19.35 -18.16
N HIS A 202 3.82 19.72 -16.97
CA HIS A 202 5.23 19.60 -16.58
C HIS A 202 5.40 18.64 -15.42
N LYS A 203 6.46 17.82 -15.45
CA LYS A 203 6.83 16.97 -14.32
C LYS A 203 7.23 17.85 -13.13
N PRO A 204 6.78 17.55 -11.91
CA PRO A 204 7.21 18.30 -10.75
C PRO A 204 8.73 18.19 -10.59
N PRO A 205 9.42 19.28 -10.23
CA PRO A 205 10.85 19.22 -9.96
C PRO A 205 11.08 18.32 -8.74
N LEU A 206 11.74 17.19 -8.96
CA LEU A 206 12.15 16.27 -7.89
C LEU A 206 13.54 16.66 -7.42
N GLU A 207 13.75 16.67 -6.11
CA GLU A 207 15.09 16.83 -5.54
C GLU A 207 15.89 15.55 -5.75
N ASP A 208 16.96 15.66 -6.52
CA ASP A 208 17.91 14.58 -6.80
C ASP A 208 18.71 14.25 -5.54
N TRP A 209 19.10 12.99 -5.37
CA TRP A 209 19.85 12.52 -4.20
C TRP A 209 21.15 13.29 -3.93
N ASN A 210 21.85 13.74 -4.98
CA ASN A 210 23.15 14.41 -4.89
C ASN A 210 23.04 15.95 -4.81
N THR A 211 21.85 16.53 -4.98
CA THR A 211 21.69 17.98 -4.89
C THR A 211 21.55 18.40 -3.44
N HIS A 212 22.63 18.92 -2.85
CA HIS A 212 22.57 19.64 -1.58
C HIS A 212 22.03 21.06 -1.82
N THR A 213 20.74 21.18 -2.15
CA THR A 213 20.10 22.50 -2.20
C THR A 213 19.64 22.88 -0.80
N SER A 214 20.48 23.65 -0.11
CA SER A 214 20.12 24.40 1.10
C SER A 214 19.19 25.57 0.75
N SER A 215 18.01 25.29 0.19
CA SER A 215 16.99 26.32 -0.01
C SER A 215 16.01 26.28 1.15
N THR A 216 16.38 26.96 2.23
CA THR A 216 15.49 27.28 3.35
C THR A 216 14.51 28.38 2.92
N ASP A 217 13.71 28.13 1.89
CA ASP A 217 12.61 29.01 1.55
C ASP A 217 11.52 28.79 2.60
N LYS A 218 11.39 29.76 3.51
CA LYS A 218 10.32 29.79 4.52
C LYS A 218 8.97 29.82 3.80
N LYS A 219 8.37 28.63 3.62
CA LYS A 219 7.03 28.45 3.07
C LYS A 219 6.01 29.02 4.05
N THR A 220 5.68 30.30 3.89
CA THR A 220 4.50 30.87 4.53
C THR A 220 3.25 30.28 3.86
N LEU A 221 2.49 29.50 4.63
CA LEU A 221 1.18 28.96 4.23
C LEU A 221 0.22 30.13 4.02
N ARG A 222 0.20 30.70 2.81
CA ARG A 222 -0.85 31.66 2.44
C ARG A 222 -2.15 30.89 2.25
N LEU A 223 -3.17 31.17 3.06
CA LEU A 223 -4.48 30.49 2.97
C LEU A 223 -5.12 30.58 1.57
N LYS A 224 -4.82 31.65 0.80
CA LYS A 224 -5.21 31.79 -0.62
C LYS A 224 -4.52 30.79 -1.57
N SER A 225 -3.43 30.13 -1.16
CA SER A 225 -2.79 29.06 -1.95
C SER A 225 -3.45 27.69 -1.75
N LEU A 226 -4.39 27.56 -0.79
CA LEU A 226 -5.17 26.32 -0.61
C LEU A 226 -6.14 26.04 -1.76
N PHE A 227 -6.55 27.07 -2.50
CA PHE A 227 -7.49 26.99 -3.62
C PHE A 227 -6.77 26.94 -4.98
N SER A 228 -5.67 26.19 -5.10
CA SER A 228 -5.07 25.94 -6.42
C SER A 228 -5.94 24.99 -7.26
N ARG A 229 -5.88 25.14 -8.59
CA ARG A 229 -6.62 24.28 -9.53
C ARG A 229 -6.31 22.80 -9.30
N GLU A 230 -5.05 22.50 -9.01
CA GLU A 230 -4.55 21.16 -8.75
C GLU A 230 -5.16 20.56 -7.48
N ARG A 231 -5.25 21.32 -6.38
CA ARG A 231 -5.87 20.87 -5.13
C ARG A 231 -7.37 20.65 -5.29
N ILE A 232 -8.05 21.55 -5.98
CA ILE A 232 -9.49 21.42 -6.27
C ILE A 232 -9.74 20.18 -7.14
N MET A 233 -8.96 19.99 -8.21
CA MET A 233 -9.09 18.82 -9.08
C MET A 233 -8.81 17.52 -8.32
N PHE A 234 -7.76 17.48 -7.50
CA PHE A 234 -7.46 16.33 -6.66
C PHE A 234 -8.62 16.04 -5.70
N GLY A 235 -9.15 17.06 -5.03
CA GLY A 235 -10.27 16.94 -4.10
C GLY A 235 -11.56 16.45 -4.78
N LEU A 236 -11.90 17.01 -5.94
CA LEU A 236 -13.09 16.62 -6.71
C LEU A 236 -13.01 15.17 -7.21
N ILE A 237 -11.87 14.76 -7.78
CA ILE A 237 -11.70 13.39 -8.29
C ILE A 237 -11.66 12.39 -7.13
N SER A 238 -10.84 12.63 -6.11
CA SER A 238 -10.72 11.70 -4.99
C SER A 238 -12.00 11.61 -4.16
N GLY A 239 -12.63 12.75 -3.87
CA GLY A 239 -13.94 12.81 -3.22
C GLY A 239 -15.03 12.16 -4.05
N GLY A 240 -15.05 12.39 -5.37
CA GLY A 240 -15.99 11.75 -6.29
C GLY A 240 -15.85 10.23 -6.31
N VAL A 241 -14.64 9.70 -6.41
CA VAL A 241 -14.37 8.25 -6.36
C VAL A 241 -14.77 7.66 -5.01
N PHE A 242 -14.37 8.31 -3.91
CA PHE A 242 -14.75 7.88 -2.57
C PHE A 242 -16.27 7.83 -2.42
N LEU A 243 -16.98 8.90 -2.76
CA LEU A 243 -18.44 8.97 -2.66
C LEU A 243 -19.11 7.94 -3.58
N ALA A 244 -18.63 7.74 -4.79
CA ALA A 244 -19.17 6.74 -5.72
C ALA A 244 -19.01 5.32 -5.15
N CYS A 245 -17.83 4.95 -4.65
CA CYS A 245 -17.62 3.62 -4.05
C CYS A 245 -18.48 3.41 -2.80
N ASN A 246 -18.64 4.43 -1.97
CA ASN A 246 -19.53 4.38 -0.80
C ASN A 246 -21.00 4.29 -1.22
N ALA A 247 -21.43 5.02 -2.25
CA ALA A 247 -22.80 4.95 -2.77
C ALA A 247 -23.11 3.56 -3.34
N VAL A 248 -22.18 2.95 -4.09
CA VAL A 248 -22.31 1.57 -4.58
C VAL A 248 -22.39 0.59 -3.42
N SER A 249 -21.53 0.73 -2.41
CA SER A 249 -21.54 -0.15 -1.23
C SER A 249 -22.83 -0.01 -0.43
N PHE A 250 -23.32 1.22 -0.26
CA PHE A 250 -24.59 1.50 0.41
C PHE A 250 -25.79 0.99 -0.40
N TYR A 251 -25.75 1.07 -1.73
CA TYR A 251 -26.81 0.53 -2.58
C TYR A 251 -26.98 -1.00 -2.39
N PHE A 252 -25.87 -1.74 -2.25
CA PHE A 252 -25.93 -3.20 -2.06
C PHE A 252 -26.19 -3.63 -0.61
N TYR A 253 -25.66 -2.91 0.39
CA TYR A 253 -25.61 -3.39 1.78
C TYR A 253 -26.31 -2.44 2.79
N GLY A 254 -26.83 -1.30 2.33
CA GLY A 254 -27.62 -0.37 3.13
C GLY A 254 -26.94 0.09 4.42
N HIS A 255 -27.72 0.09 5.51
CA HIS A 255 -27.27 0.57 6.82
C HIS A 255 -26.20 -0.30 7.47
N GLU A 256 -26.12 -1.59 7.14
CA GLU A 256 -25.08 -2.49 7.67
C GLU A 256 -23.68 -1.99 7.27
N PHE A 257 -23.51 -1.63 6.00
CA PHE A 257 -22.26 -1.04 5.51
C PHE A 257 -21.92 0.27 6.23
N LEU A 258 -22.87 1.19 6.33
CA LEU A 258 -22.64 2.50 6.95
C LEU A 258 -22.24 2.35 8.42
N HIS A 259 -22.92 1.47 9.16
CA HIS A 259 -22.60 1.26 10.56
C HIS A 259 -21.24 0.56 10.72
N GLU A 260 -21.03 -0.56 10.04
CA GLU A 260 -19.90 -1.43 10.32
C GLU A 260 -18.58 -0.97 9.70
N ALA A 261 -18.60 -0.39 8.50
CA ALA A 261 -17.39 0.03 7.79
C ALA A 261 -17.00 1.49 8.03
N LEU A 262 -17.94 2.36 8.44
CA LEU A 262 -17.69 3.79 8.60
C LEU A 262 -17.93 4.28 10.03
N LEU A 263 -19.16 4.14 10.55
CA LEU A 263 -19.55 4.77 11.82
C LEU A 263 -18.97 4.06 13.05
N TYR A 264 -18.76 2.75 12.98
CA TYR A 264 -18.21 1.97 14.08
C TYR A 264 -16.87 2.55 14.57
N HIS A 265 -16.05 3.09 13.66
CA HIS A 265 -14.78 3.73 14.00
C HIS A 265 -14.92 5.06 14.75
N LEU A 266 -16.07 5.73 14.63
CA LEU A 266 -16.36 6.99 15.33
C LEU A 266 -17.02 6.76 16.69
N THR A 267 -17.80 5.69 16.80
CA THR A 267 -18.57 5.36 18.02
C THR A 267 -17.85 4.36 18.93
N ARG A 268 -16.67 3.87 18.54
CA ARG A 268 -15.90 2.93 19.34
C ARG A 268 -15.41 3.62 20.62
N THR A 269 -16.04 3.31 21.73
CA THR A 269 -15.48 3.43 23.07
C THR A 269 -14.71 2.15 23.36
N ASP A 270 -13.38 2.23 23.41
CA ASP A 270 -12.58 1.12 23.94
C ASP A 270 -12.95 0.94 25.43
N PRO A 271 -13.24 -0.30 25.87
CA PRO A 271 -13.52 -0.60 27.28
C PRO A 271 -12.28 -0.44 28.17
#